data_AF-A0A7S3FYD1-F1
#
_entry.id   AF-A0A7S3FYD1-F1
#
_cell.length_a   1.000
_cell.length_b   1.000
_cell.length_c   1.000
_cell.angle_alpha   90.00
_cell.angle_beta   90.00
_cell.angle_gamma   90.00
#
_symmetry.space_group_name_H-M   'P 1'
#
loop_
_entity.id
_entity.type
_entity.pdbx_description
1 polymer ?
#
loop_
_entity_poly.entity_id
_entity_poly.type
_entity_poly.pdbx_seq_one_letter_code
_entity_poly.pdbx_strand_id
1 'polypeptide(L)'
;MVRLLLKAESLALSVPTTSEEELLPLHLAIICNLPCMVQMLLSEYAADPEKTDAQGNSPLHFASRIGSVAIVRAILANKPRNVGALNLRGESALDLACSEMVEMQLREFIKGGQSSQDPAASKRRHLSLREDGRGGSQ
;
A
#
# COMPACT_ATOMS: atom_id res chain seq x y z
N MET A 1 13.40 -7.69 -20.43
CA MET A 1 12.29 -8.50 -19.87
C MET A 1 10.93 -7.79 -19.78
N VAL A 2 10.73 -6.58 -20.32
CA VAL A 2 9.42 -5.84 -20.25
C VAL A 2 8.37 -6.32 -21.27
N ARG A 3 8.75 -7.19 -22.23
CA ARG A 3 7.86 -7.65 -23.32
C ARG A 3 6.71 -8.58 -22.91
N LEU A 4 6.70 -9.09 -21.67
CA LEU A 4 5.68 -10.05 -21.22
C LEU A 4 4.31 -9.39 -20.94
N LEU A 5 4.30 -8.10 -20.56
CA LEU A 5 3.04 -7.39 -20.25
C LEU A 5 2.40 -6.70 -21.47
N LEU A 6 3.18 -6.40 -22.52
CA LEU A 6 2.66 -5.87 -23.79
C LEU A 6 1.70 -6.83 -24.50
N LYS A 7 1.66 -8.13 -24.15
CA LYS A 7 0.71 -9.08 -24.75
C LYS A 7 -0.70 -9.00 -24.15
N ALA A 8 -0.87 -8.35 -22.99
CA ALA A 8 -2.15 -8.15 -22.35
C ALA A 8 -2.88 -6.87 -22.80
N GLU A 9 -2.31 -6.12 -23.77
CA GLU A 9 -2.94 -4.95 -24.42
C GLU A 9 -4.29 -5.25 -25.12
N SER A 10 -4.70 -6.53 -25.22
CA SER A 10 -5.99 -6.89 -25.82
C SER A 10 -7.13 -7.14 -24.82
N LEU A 11 -6.93 -7.01 -23.50
CA LEU A 11 -8.05 -7.09 -22.55
C LEU A 11 -8.39 -5.71 -21.99
N ALA A 12 -9.44 -5.14 -22.60
CA ALA A 12 -10.16 -3.95 -22.22
C ALA A 12 -10.43 -3.87 -20.70
N LEU A 13 -9.60 -3.11 -19.99
CA LEU A 13 -9.95 -2.59 -18.67
C LEU A 13 -9.93 -1.07 -18.77
N SER A 14 -11.13 -0.51 -18.64
CA SER A 14 -11.44 0.91 -18.65
C SER A 14 -10.73 1.61 -17.48
N VAL A 15 -9.48 1.99 -17.71
CA VAL A 15 -8.76 2.95 -16.86
C VAL A 15 -8.28 4.10 -17.76
N PRO A 16 -8.63 5.36 -17.46
CA PRO A 16 -8.09 6.50 -18.20
C PRO A 16 -6.62 6.67 -17.82
N THR A 17 -5.72 6.00 -18.55
CA THR A 17 -4.27 6.16 -18.37
C THR A 17 -3.79 7.27 -19.30
N THR A 18 -3.82 8.50 -18.82
CA THR A 18 -3.03 9.58 -19.41
C THR A 18 -1.58 9.41 -18.97
N SER A 19 -0.70 9.32 -19.97
CA SER A 19 0.77 9.32 -19.92
C SER A 19 1.43 7.96 -19.78
N GLU A 20 2.09 7.59 -20.88
CA GLU A 20 3.06 6.50 -21.04
C GLU A 20 4.19 6.64 -20.00
N GLU A 21 4.74 5.51 -19.52
CA GLU A 21 5.97 5.34 -18.69
C GLU A 21 5.84 5.09 -17.17
N GLU A 22 4.67 5.12 -16.53
CA GLU A 22 4.55 4.71 -15.11
C GLU A 22 3.46 3.66 -14.84
N LEU A 23 3.14 2.82 -15.83
CA LEU A 23 2.39 1.61 -15.56
C LEU A 23 3.29 0.63 -14.79
N LEU A 24 3.29 0.76 -13.47
CA LEU A 24 4.01 -0.14 -12.59
C LEU A 24 3.54 -1.58 -12.84
N PRO A 25 4.43 -2.50 -13.24
CA PRO A 25 4.10 -3.88 -13.57
C PRO A 25 3.26 -4.59 -12.50
N LEU A 26 3.44 -4.19 -11.24
CA LEU A 26 2.70 -4.70 -10.09
C LEU A 26 1.20 -4.35 -10.15
N HIS A 27 0.83 -3.12 -10.52
CA HIS A 27 -0.57 -2.73 -10.62
C HIS A 27 -1.29 -3.52 -11.72
N LEU A 28 -0.65 -3.74 -12.87
CA LEU A 28 -1.21 -4.58 -13.93
C LEU A 28 -1.41 -6.03 -13.49
N ALA A 29 -0.41 -6.63 -12.83
CA ALA A 29 -0.52 -7.99 -12.33
C ALA A 29 -1.70 -8.14 -11.36
N ILE A 30 -1.97 -7.10 -10.56
CA ILE A 30 -3.10 -7.05 -9.65
C ILE A 30 -4.41 -6.91 -10.42
N ILE A 31 -4.50 -5.95 -11.33
CA ILE A 31 -5.68 -5.68 -12.18
C ILE A 31 -6.08 -6.91 -12.98
N CYS A 32 -5.11 -7.66 -13.52
CA CYS A 32 -5.32 -8.92 -14.23
C CYS A 32 -5.63 -10.11 -13.29
N ASN A 33 -5.66 -9.89 -11.97
CA ASN A 33 -5.85 -10.90 -10.93
C ASN A 33 -4.87 -12.09 -11.04
N LEU A 34 -3.57 -11.78 -11.19
CA LEU A 34 -2.49 -12.75 -11.37
C LEU A 34 -1.62 -12.86 -10.11
N PRO A 35 -2.05 -13.60 -9.06
CA PRO A 35 -1.34 -13.67 -7.78
C PRO A 35 0.08 -14.20 -7.90
N CYS A 36 0.35 -15.16 -8.80
CA CYS A 36 1.70 -15.66 -9.04
C CYS A 36 2.63 -14.57 -9.60
N MET A 37 2.12 -13.72 -10.50
CA MET A 37 2.91 -12.60 -11.02
C MET A 37 3.15 -11.53 -9.96
N VAL A 38 2.14 -11.23 -9.13
CA VAL A 38 2.29 -10.31 -8.00
C VAL A 38 3.39 -10.81 -7.05
N GLN A 39 3.37 -12.09 -6.70
CA GLN A 39 4.38 -12.70 -5.84
C GLN A 39 5.78 -12.62 -6.46
N MET A 40 5.93 -12.98 -7.74
CA MET A 40 7.22 -12.85 -8.43
C MET A 40 7.70 -11.40 -8.48
N LEU A 41 6.82 -10.43 -8.73
CA LEU A 41 7.21 -9.02 -8.79
C LEU A 41 7.65 -8.48 -7.42
N LEU A 42 6.96 -8.87 -6.34
CA LEU A 42 7.32 -8.47 -4.98
C LEU A 42 8.61 -9.15 -4.50
N SER A 43 8.78 -10.45 -4.80
CA SER A 43 9.93 -11.23 -4.29
C SER A 43 11.18 -11.13 -5.18
N GLU A 44 11.05 -11.29 -6.50
CA GLU A 44 12.19 -11.39 -7.42
C GLU A 44 12.61 -10.03 -7.99
N TYR A 45 11.64 -9.13 -8.19
CA TYR A 45 11.90 -7.81 -8.78
C TYR A 45 11.93 -6.68 -7.74
N ALA A 46 11.83 -7.01 -6.45
CA ALA A 46 11.80 -6.05 -5.35
C ALA A 46 10.84 -4.88 -5.60
N ALA A 47 9.69 -5.17 -6.21
CA ALA A 47 8.67 -4.16 -6.46
C ALA A 47 8.16 -3.60 -5.13
N ASP A 48 8.03 -2.28 -5.05
CA ASP A 48 7.57 -1.61 -3.85
C ASP A 48 6.05 -1.87 -3.64
N PRO A 49 5.64 -2.57 -2.56
CA PRO A 49 4.24 -2.87 -2.27
C PRO A 49 3.41 -1.64 -1.86
N GLU A 50 4.05 -0.49 -1.62
CA GLU A 50 3.37 0.75 -1.21
C GLU A 50 3.28 1.79 -2.33
N LYS A 51 3.96 1.56 -3.44
CA LYS A 51 4.07 2.53 -4.54
C LYS A 51 2.71 2.76 -5.20
N THR A 52 2.23 3.99 -5.15
CA THR A 52 0.89 4.37 -5.61
C THR A 52 0.86 4.74 -7.10
N ASP A 53 -0.33 4.66 -7.70
CA ASP A 53 -0.65 5.29 -8.99
C ASP A 53 -0.80 6.82 -8.90
N ALA A 54 -1.14 7.47 -10.02
CA ALA A 54 -1.37 8.91 -10.11
C ALA A 54 -2.59 9.40 -9.27
N GLN A 55 -3.47 8.49 -8.88
CA GLN A 55 -4.64 8.75 -8.04
C GLN A 55 -4.38 8.43 -6.56
N GLY A 56 -3.14 8.09 -6.19
CA GLY A 56 -2.78 7.72 -4.83
C GLY A 56 -3.26 6.32 -4.42
N ASN A 57 -3.74 5.50 -5.36
CA ASN A 57 -4.11 4.11 -5.06
C ASN A 57 -2.85 3.27 -4.95
N SER A 58 -2.66 2.66 -3.79
CA SER A 58 -1.63 1.64 -3.57
C SER A 58 -2.04 0.29 -4.18
N PRO A 59 -1.10 -0.65 -4.36
CA PRO A 59 -1.38 -2.04 -4.76
C PRO A 59 -2.49 -2.69 -3.92
N LEU A 60 -2.56 -2.33 -2.64
CA LEU A 60 -3.57 -2.81 -1.71
C LEU A 60 -4.97 -2.28 -2.02
N HIS A 61 -5.12 -1.03 -2.45
CA HIS A 61 -6.42 -0.47 -2.89
C HIS A 61 -6.99 -1.26 -4.08
N PHE A 62 -6.13 -1.58 -5.06
CA PHE A 62 -6.52 -2.40 -6.20
C PHE A 62 -6.89 -3.83 -5.79
N ALA A 63 -6.06 -4.47 -4.96
CA ALA A 63 -6.31 -5.82 -4.49
C ALA A 63 -7.63 -5.93 -3.71
N SER A 64 -7.94 -4.92 -2.90
CA SER A 64 -9.21 -4.79 -2.18
C SER A 64 -10.41 -4.64 -3.09
N ARG A 65 -10.30 -3.76 -4.09
CA ARG A 65 -11.36 -3.52 -5.08
C ARG A 65 -11.66 -4.77 -5.91
N ILE A 66 -10.63 -5.56 -6.22
CA ILE A 66 -10.78 -6.83 -6.95
C ILE A 66 -11.33 -7.93 -6.04
N GLY A 67 -11.18 -7.81 -4.71
CA GLY A 67 -11.62 -8.80 -3.75
C GLY A 67 -10.74 -10.06 -3.71
N SER A 68 -9.51 -9.99 -4.27
CA SER A 68 -8.62 -11.15 -4.39
C SER A 68 -7.82 -11.37 -3.11
N VAL A 69 -8.29 -12.28 -2.27
CA VAL A 69 -7.64 -12.65 -1.00
C VAL A 69 -6.20 -13.13 -1.22
N ALA A 70 -5.93 -13.86 -2.30
CA ALA A 70 -4.59 -14.34 -2.62
C ALA A 70 -3.60 -13.19 -2.83
N ILE A 71 -4.02 -12.16 -3.57
CA ILE A 71 -3.22 -10.97 -3.84
C ILE A 71 -3.05 -10.13 -2.58
N VAL A 72 -4.12 -9.90 -1.83
CA VAL A 72 -4.07 -9.19 -0.55
C VAL A 72 -3.07 -9.85 0.40
N ARG A 73 -3.12 -11.18 0.54
CA ARG A 73 -2.16 -11.92 1.36
C ARG A 73 -0.73 -11.80 0.85
N ALA A 74 -0.50 -11.85 -0.47
CA ALA A 74 0.83 -11.69 -1.05
C ALA A 74 1.42 -10.29 -0.75
N ILE A 75 0.60 -9.24 -0.84
CA ILE A 75 1.03 -7.88 -0.50
C ILE A 75 1.27 -7.75 1.00
N LEU A 76 0.34 -8.21 1.86
CA LEU A 76 0.48 -8.16 3.32
C LEU A 76 1.68 -8.97 3.84
N ALA A 77 2.05 -10.06 3.18
CA ALA A 77 3.23 -10.85 3.52
C ALA A 77 4.54 -10.05 3.38
N ASN A 78 4.55 -9.02 2.54
CA ASN A 78 5.69 -8.10 2.38
C ASN A 78 5.68 -6.96 3.41
N LYS A 79 4.83 -7.05 4.45
CA LYS A 79 4.75 -6.12 5.58
C LYS A 79 4.70 -4.65 5.16
N PRO A 80 3.71 -4.24 4.34
CA PRO A 80 3.48 -2.83 4.04
C PRO A 80 3.33 -2.03 5.33
N ARG A 81 4.01 -0.89 5.38
CA ARG A 81 4.09 -0.04 6.57
C ARG A 81 2.80 0.74 6.77
N ASN A 82 2.06 1.04 5.70
CA ASN A 82 0.89 1.89 5.71
C ASN A 82 -0.32 1.25 5.02
N VAL A 83 -0.84 0.19 5.63
CA VAL A 83 -2.05 -0.55 5.17
C VAL A 83 -3.30 0.34 5.16
N GLY A 84 -3.36 1.34 6.04
CA GLY A 84 -4.46 2.30 6.15
C GLY A 84 -4.24 3.59 5.37
N ALA A 85 -3.32 3.62 4.41
CA ALA A 85 -3.13 4.79 3.55
C ALA A 85 -4.42 5.14 2.79
N LEU A 86 -4.69 6.44 2.66
CA LEU A 86 -5.82 6.96 1.88
C LEU A 86 -5.36 7.37 0.48
N ASN A 87 -6.17 7.08 -0.53
CA ASN A 87 -5.98 7.60 -1.88
C ASN A 87 -6.40 9.09 -1.99
N LEU A 88 -6.30 9.69 -3.17
CA LEU A 88 -6.69 11.09 -3.40
C LEU A 88 -8.21 11.35 -3.25
N ARG A 89 -9.03 10.30 -3.18
CA ARG A 89 -10.46 10.38 -2.87
C ARG A 89 -10.77 10.29 -1.37
N GLY A 90 -9.75 10.07 -0.54
CA GLY A 90 -9.90 9.86 0.89
C GLY A 90 -10.36 8.46 1.27
N GLU A 91 -10.28 7.49 0.35
CA GLU A 91 -10.68 6.10 0.56
C GLU A 91 -9.44 5.27 0.93
N SER A 92 -9.57 4.38 1.92
CA SER A 92 -8.56 3.38 2.25
C SER A 92 -8.76 2.09 1.46
N ALA A 93 -7.76 1.22 1.48
CA ALA A 93 -7.90 -0.13 0.95
C ALA A 93 -9.03 -0.93 1.64
N LEU A 94 -9.39 -0.58 2.87
CA LEU A 94 -10.51 -1.21 3.57
C LEU A 94 -11.86 -0.72 3.02
N ASP A 95 -11.97 0.58 2.72
CA ASP A 95 -13.19 1.19 2.19
C ASP A 95 -13.52 0.69 0.77
N LEU A 96 -12.49 0.29 0.02
CA LEU A 96 -12.63 -0.30 -1.31
C LEU A 96 -12.80 -1.82 -1.30
N ALA A 97 -12.85 -2.47 -0.13
CA ALA A 97 -12.95 -3.93 -0.06
C ALA A 97 -14.28 -4.43 -0.65
N CYS A 98 -14.18 -5.25 -1.70
CA CYS A 98 -15.37 -5.81 -2.34
C CYS A 98 -15.96 -7.02 -1.59
N SER A 99 -15.19 -7.63 -0.67
CA SER A 99 -15.63 -8.83 0.06
C SER A 99 -15.29 -8.75 1.55
N GLU A 100 -16.18 -9.28 2.39
CA GLU A 100 -15.99 -9.37 3.83
C GLU A 100 -14.69 -10.11 4.20
N MET A 101 -14.28 -11.08 3.38
CA MET A 101 -13.04 -11.83 3.63
C MET A 101 -11.79 -10.95 3.47
N VAL A 102 -11.74 -10.09 2.45
CA VAL A 102 -10.64 -9.13 2.31
C VAL A 102 -10.69 -8.08 3.41
N GLU A 103 -11.89 -7.59 3.73
CA GLU A 103 -12.10 -6.64 4.82
C GLU A 103 -11.58 -7.21 6.15
N MET A 104 -11.96 -8.45 6.51
CA MET A 104 -11.49 -9.13 7.71
C MET A 104 -9.96 -9.27 7.73
N GLN A 105 -9.34 -9.67 6.62
CA GLN A 105 -7.87 -9.82 6.55
C GLN A 105 -7.15 -8.48 6.78
N LEU A 106 -7.65 -7.39 6.19
CA LEU A 106 -7.10 -6.06 6.40
C LEU A 106 -7.30 -5.58 7.84
N ARG A 107 -8.50 -5.79 8.41
CA ARG A 107 -8.79 -5.46 9.82
C ARG A 107 -7.91 -6.24 10.79
N GLU A 108 -7.74 -7.54 10.56
CA GLU A 108 -6.86 -8.39 11.37
C GLU A 108 -5.42 -7.92 11.29
N PHE A 109 -4.91 -7.62 10.10
CA PHE A 109 -3.54 -7.13 9.93
C PHE A 109 -3.33 -5.75 10.59
N ILE A 110 -4.30 -4.83 10.46
CA ILE A 110 -4.26 -3.51 11.12
C ILE A 110 -4.30 -3.65 12.65
N LYS A 111 -5.14 -4.55 13.19
CA LYS A 111 -5.19 -4.84 14.63
C LYS A 111 -3.90 -5.51 15.13
N GLY A 112 -3.41 -6.52 14.41
CA GLY A 112 -2.18 -7.24 14.75
C GLY A 112 -0.92 -6.38 14.65
N GLY A 113 -0.91 -5.39 13.75
CA GLY A 113 0.15 -4.39 13.64
C GLY A 113 0.23 -3.45 14.86
N GLN A 114 -0.90 -3.14 15.50
CA GLN A 114 -0.94 -2.31 16.71
C GLN A 114 -0.42 -3.04 17.96
N SER A 115 -0.46 -4.37 17.98
CA SER A 115 0.04 -5.18 19.11
C SER A 115 1.57 -5.16 19.28
N SER A 116 2.31 -4.64 18.29
CA SER A 116 3.78 -4.58 18.30
C SER A 116 4.35 -3.16 18.36
N GLN A 117 3.48 -2.13 18.38
CA GLN A 117 3.91 -0.75 18.61
C GLN A 117 3.87 -0.49 20.11
N ASP A 118 4.95 -0.84 20.79
CA ASP A 118 5.23 -0.37 22.14
C ASP A 118 5.09 1.17 22.15
N PRO A 119 4.14 1.75 22.92
CA PRO A 119 3.83 3.19 22.86
C PRO A 119 4.96 4.09 23.40
N ALA A 120 6.11 3.53 23.79
CA ALA A 120 7.23 4.25 24.39
C ALA A 120 8.16 4.96 23.39
N ALA A 121 8.15 4.63 22.10
CA ALA A 121 9.12 5.18 21.13
C ALA A 121 8.71 6.52 20.48
N SER A 122 7.43 6.89 20.48
CA SER A 122 6.95 8.06 19.74
C SER A 122 7.09 9.39 20.50
N LYS A 123 7.42 9.36 21.80
CA LYS A 123 7.46 10.57 22.65
C LYS A 123 8.83 11.26 22.80
N ARG A 124 9.87 10.88 22.06
CA ARG A 124 11.21 11.49 22.20
C ARG A 124 11.71 12.32 21.00
N ARG A 125 10.80 12.91 20.22
CA ARG A 125 11.16 13.88 19.16
C ARG A 125 10.52 15.26 19.28
N HIS A 126 9.83 15.55 20.37
CA HIS A 126 9.24 16.87 20.57
C HIS A 126 9.32 17.33 22.03
N LEU A 127 10.54 17.48 22.55
CA LEU A 127 10.82 18.37 23.69
C LEU A 127 12.33 18.70 23.72
N SER A 128 12.76 19.68 22.92
CA SER A 128 14.06 20.35 23.10
C SER A 128 13.99 21.85 22.83
N LEU A 129 12.81 22.46 22.96
CA LEU A 129 12.67 23.92 22.83
C LEU A 129 11.76 24.42 23.95
N ARG A 130 12.34 25.33 24.76
CA ARG A 130 11.88 25.89 26.05
C ARG A 130 12.09 24.91 27.19
N GLU A 131 12.86 25.22 28.24
CA GLU A 131 13.00 26.45 29.03
C GLU A 131 14.51 26.61 29.40
N ASP A 132 15.13 27.73 29.77
CA ASP A 132 14.68 28.96 30.41
C ASP A 132 15.74 30.05 30.21
N GLY A 133 15.28 31.28 29.99
CA GLY A 133 16.06 32.46 30.36
C GLY A 133 15.52 33.02 31.66
N ARG A 134 16.31 32.96 32.74
CA ARG A 134 16.44 34.03 33.75
C ARG A 134 17.26 33.62 34.99
N GLY A 135 18.09 34.57 35.44
CA GLY A 135 18.68 34.66 36.78
C GLY A 135 20.20 34.53 36.72
N GLY A 136 21.01 35.50 37.15
CA GLY A 136 20.78 36.74 37.88
C GLY A 136 22.15 37.32 38.22
N SER A 137 22.18 38.63 38.38
CA SER A 137 23.32 39.49 38.72
C SER A 137 24.17 38.98 39.90
N GLN A 138 25.50 39.05 39.77
CA GLN A 138 26.41 39.97 40.49
C GLN A 138 27.86 39.69 40.10
#